data_AF-A0AAV0ZQG6-F1
#
_entry.id   AF-A0AAV0ZQG6-F1
#
_cell.length_a   1.000
_cell.length_b   1.000
_cell.length_c   1.000
_cell.angle_alpha   90.00
_cell.angle_beta   90.00
_cell.angle_gamma   90.00
#
_symmetry.space_group_name_H-M   'P 1'
#
loop_
_entity.id
_entity.type
_entity.pdbx_description
1 polymer ?
#
loop_
_entity_poly.entity_id
_entity_poly.type
_entity_poly.pdbx_seq_one_letter_code
_entity_poly.pdbx_strand_id
1 'polypeptide(L)'
;MTLTYASGASSEIPDTPSSSEFNSSSPMERPMGQKAAKRKGKAKEISNATQDARNKRAETMERLTQSKEDEIELKVMQIMMKDTSTMNESQRDIHEKYCNKMKNNMDCS
;
A
#
# COMPACT_ATOMS: atom_id res chain seq x y z
N MET A 1 26.50 -37.02 27.09
CA MET A 1 26.39 -35.56 26.91
C MET A 1 25.73 -35.00 28.16
N THR A 2 26.52 -34.46 29.09
CA THR A 2 26.02 -33.81 30.32
C THR A 2 25.95 -32.31 30.05
N LEU A 3 24.73 -31.75 30.00
CA LEU A 3 24.52 -30.31 29.92
C LEU A 3 24.49 -29.72 31.32
N THR A 4 25.20 -28.62 31.43
CA THR A 4 25.70 -27.98 32.62
C THR A 4 24.84 -26.78 33.01
N TYR A 5 24.39 -26.80 34.28
CA TYR A 5 24.04 -25.70 35.20
C TYR A 5 23.42 -24.40 34.65
N ALA A 6 22.16 -24.18 35.04
CA ALA A 6 21.57 -22.87 35.18
C ALA A 6 22.22 -22.12 36.36
N SER A 7 22.72 -20.92 36.10
CA SER A 7 23.13 -19.95 37.11
C SER A 7 22.36 -18.65 36.83
N GLY A 8 21.60 -18.20 37.81
CA GLY A 8 20.81 -16.99 37.74
C GLY A 8 21.61 -15.71 37.91
N ALA A 9 20.97 -14.58 37.68
CA ALA A 9 20.62 -13.62 38.72
C ALA A 9 19.89 -12.41 38.10
N SER A 10 19.04 -11.85 38.94
CA SER A 10 18.20 -10.66 38.76
C SER A 10 18.97 -9.43 38.26
N SER A 11 18.33 -8.63 37.42
CA SER A 11 18.63 -7.19 37.33
C SER A 11 17.33 -6.42 37.23
N GLU A 12 17.22 -5.48 38.16
CA GLU A 12 16.07 -4.64 38.51
C GLU A 12 15.65 -3.78 37.31
N ILE A 13 14.36 -3.82 36.98
CA ILE A 13 13.75 -2.78 36.15
C ILE A 13 13.37 -1.66 37.12
N PRO A 14 13.90 -0.44 36.98
CA PRO A 14 13.39 0.67 37.77
C PRO A 14 11.95 0.97 37.33
N ASP A 15 11.02 0.75 38.26
CA ASP A 15 9.72 1.39 38.30
C ASP A 15 9.88 2.89 38.00
N THR A 16 9.37 3.34 36.86
CA THR A 16 9.05 4.76 36.69
C THR A 16 7.54 4.90 36.85
N PRO A 17 7.06 5.48 37.96
CA PRO A 17 5.64 5.65 38.19
C PRO A 17 5.05 6.68 37.21
N SER A 18 3.96 6.27 36.60
CA SER A 18 2.81 7.10 36.20
C SER A 18 3.16 8.40 35.45
N SER A 19 3.03 8.34 34.12
CA SER A 19 2.64 9.53 33.35
C SER A 19 1.34 10.05 33.95
N SER A 20 1.44 11.05 34.83
CA SER A 20 0.29 11.81 35.25
C SER A 20 -0.23 12.52 34.02
N GLU A 21 -1.33 11.99 33.48
CA GLU A 21 -2.27 12.77 32.72
C GLU A 21 -2.68 13.97 33.59
N PHE A 22 -2.01 15.09 33.41
CA PHE A 22 -2.59 16.38 33.72
C PHE A 22 -2.75 17.16 32.43
N ASN A 23 -3.66 16.66 31.60
CA ASN A 23 -4.38 17.50 30.64
C ASN A 23 -5.25 18.50 31.43
N SER A 24 -4.61 19.48 32.06
CA SER A 24 -5.30 20.72 32.43
C SER A 24 -4.98 21.74 31.34
N SER A 25 -5.64 21.57 30.20
CA SER A 25 -5.86 22.68 29.30
C SER A 25 -7.05 23.48 29.85
N SER A 26 -6.83 24.14 30.99
CA SER A 26 -7.71 25.25 31.35
C SER A 26 -7.48 26.33 30.29
N PRO A 27 -8.54 26.85 29.63
CA PRO A 27 -8.37 27.95 28.70
C PRO A 27 -7.84 29.14 29.50
N MET A 28 -6.54 29.42 29.36
CA MET A 28 -5.96 30.62 29.96
C MET A 28 -6.73 31.82 29.41
N GLU A 29 -7.50 32.46 30.29
CA GLU A 29 -8.37 33.57 29.94
C GLU A 29 -7.49 34.72 29.46
N ARG A 30 -7.70 35.15 28.20
CA ARG A 30 -6.87 36.20 27.62
C ARG A 30 -7.27 37.55 28.24
N PRO A 31 -6.31 38.41 28.61
CA PRO A 31 -6.63 39.74 29.11
C PRO A 31 -7.50 40.48 28.09
N MET A 32 -8.62 41.01 28.59
CA MET A 32 -9.57 41.82 27.85
C MET A 32 -8.83 42.94 27.11
N GLY A 33 -8.88 42.90 25.78
CA GLY A 33 -8.18 43.85 24.90
C GLY A 33 -7.15 43.21 23.96
N GLN A 34 -6.70 41.98 24.22
CA GLN A 34 -5.87 41.25 23.25
C GLN A 34 -6.74 40.66 22.13
N LYS A 35 -6.80 41.36 21.00
CA LYS A 35 -7.35 40.80 19.76
C LYS A 35 -6.41 39.70 19.25
N ALA A 36 -6.98 38.53 18.91
CA ALA A 36 -6.21 37.46 18.28
C ALA A 36 -5.55 37.99 17.00
N ALA A 37 -4.23 37.84 16.89
CA ALA A 37 -3.53 38.12 15.65
C ALA A 37 -4.05 37.14 14.58
N LYS A 38 -4.83 37.63 13.61
CA LYS A 38 -5.22 36.83 12.45
C LYS A 38 -3.94 36.52 11.68
N ARG A 39 -3.50 35.27 11.70
CA ARG A 39 -2.44 34.80 10.79
C ARG A 39 -2.93 35.06 9.37
N LYS A 40 -2.31 36.00 8.65
CA LYS A 40 -2.45 36.05 7.19
C LYS A 40 -1.88 34.74 6.67
N GLY A 41 -2.74 33.83 6.25
CA GLY A 41 -2.32 32.61 5.58
C GLY A 41 -1.58 33.03 4.30
N LYS A 42 -0.26 32.78 4.26
CA LYS A 42 0.41 32.70 2.97
C LYS A 42 -0.26 31.56 2.23
N ALA A 43 -0.88 31.83 1.08
CA ALA A 43 -1.26 30.76 0.17
C ALA A 43 -0.01 29.91 -0.06
N LYS A 44 -0.08 28.62 0.28
CA LYS A 44 1.03 27.71 0.09
C LYS A 44 1.12 27.45 -1.40
N GLU A 45 1.92 28.27 -2.08
CA GLU A 45 2.32 28.05 -3.46
C GLU A 45 2.92 26.64 -3.50
N ILE A 46 2.29 25.76 -4.28
CA ILE A 46 2.77 24.39 -4.47
C ILE A 46 4.07 24.55 -5.23
N SER A 47 5.21 24.28 -4.58
CA SER A 47 6.50 24.44 -5.23
C SER A 47 6.57 23.52 -6.46
N ASN A 48 7.31 23.94 -7.49
CA ASN A 48 7.56 23.10 -8.68
C ASN A 48 8.06 21.70 -8.29
N ALA A 49 8.89 21.60 -7.24
CA ALA A 49 9.32 20.31 -6.67
C ALA A 49 8.16 19.42 -6.17
N THR A 50 7.09 20.02 -5.64
CA THR A 50 5.88 19.30 -5.21
C THR A 50 5.03 18.86 -6.41
N GLN A 51 4.97 19.67 -7.47
CA GLN A 51 4.29 19.33 -8.72
C GLN A 51 5.03 18.22 -9.49
N ASP A 52 6.35 18.31 -9.59
CA ASP A 52 7.20 17.28 -10.22
C ASP A 52 7.11 15.95 -9.48
N ALA A 53 7.11 15.98 -8.15
CA ALA A 53 6.91 14.78 -7.34
C ALA A 53 5.54 14.12 -7.59
N ARG A 54 4.50 14.92 -7.83
CA ARG A 54 3.16 14.42 -8.17
C ARG A 54 3.12 13.81 -9.56
N ASN A 55 3.71 14.47 -10.55
CA ASN A 55 3.78 13.99 -11.93
C ASN A 55 4.57 12.68 -12.01
N LYS A 56 5.74 12.61 -11.36
CA LYS A 56 6.55 11.38 -11.32
C LYS A 56 5.80 10.22 -10.66
N ARG A 57 5.02 10.49 -9.60
CA ARG A 57 4.15 9.47 -8.98
C ARG A 57 3.07 8.99 -9.94
N ALA A 58 2.41 9.90 -10.66
CA ALA A 58 1.41 9.54 -11.66
C ALA A 58 2.00 8.66 -12.76
N GLU A 59 3.15 9.06 -13.32
CA GLU A 59 3.87 8.29 -14.35
C GLU A 59 4.31 6.90 -13.84
N THR A 60 4.79 6.80 -12.60
CA THR A 60 5.12 5.47 -12.02
C THR A 60 3.89 4.59 -11.84
N MET A 61 2.75 5.16 -11.48
CA MET A 61 1.52 4.40 -11.32
C MET A 61 0.96 3.95 -12.68
N GLU A 62 1.00 4.82 -13.69
CA GLU A 62 0.61 4.50 -15.06
C GLU A 62 1.46 3.35 -15.63
N ARG A 63 2.79 3.45 -15.54
CA ARG A 63 3.70 2.36 -15.95
C ARG A 63 3.45 1.06 -15.18
N LEU A 64 3.13 1.15 -13.89
CA LEU A 64 2.81 -0.03 -13.08
C LEU A 64 1.52 -0.69 -13.53
N THR A 65 0.49 0.10 -13.87
CA THR A 65 -0.77 -0.43 -14.40
C THR A 65 -0.54 -1.09 -15.75
N GLN A 66 0.14 -0.40 -16.67
CA GLN A 66 0.43 -0.92 -18.00
C GLN A 66 1.24 -2.22 -17.94
N SER A 67 2.29 -2.27 -17.10
CA SER A 67 3.07 -3.50 -16.92
C SER A 67 2.23 -4.68 -16.40
N LYS A 68 1.17 -4.44 -15.62
CA LYS A 68 0.27 -5.50 -15.16
C LYS A 68 -0.68 -5.95 -16.27
N GLU A 69 -1.15 -5.03 -17.10
CA GLU A 69 -1.99 -5.33 -18.27
C GLU A 69 -1.20 -6.19 -19.27
N ASP A 70 0.04 -5.80 -19.58
CA ASP A 70 0.94 -6.56 -20.46
C ASP A 70 1.19 -7.98 -19.91
N GLU A 71 1.43 -8.11 -18.60
CA GLU A 71 1.63 -9.42 -17.96
C GLU A 71 0.38 -10.31 -18.07
N ILE A 72 -0.80 -9.72 -17.91
CA ILE A 72 -2.07 -10.44 -18.06
C ILE A 72 -2.26 -10.88 -19.51
N GLU A 73 -2.05 -9.98 -20.48
CA GLU A 73 -2.18 -10.27 -21.90
C GLU A 73 -1.25 -11.42 -22.33
N LEU A 74 0.02 -11.38 -21.92
CA LEU A 74 0.99 -12.44 -22.19
C LEU A 74 0.54 -13.80 -21.62
N LYS A 75 0.01 -13.84 -20.39
CA LYS A 75 -0.48 -15.08 -19.77
C LYS A 75 -1.69 -15.62 -20.52
N VAL A 76 -2.62 -14.75 -20.91
CA VAL A 76 -3.81 -15.15 -21.69
C VAL A 76 -3.38 -15.74 -23.02
N MET A 77 -2.50 -15.05 -23.75
CA MET A 77 -1.97 -15.53 -25.02
C MET A 77 -1.25 -16.88 -24.87
N GLN A 78 -0.44 -17.04 -23.82
CA GLN A 78 0.23 -18.31 -23.52
C GLN A 78 -0.76 -19.46 -23.31
N ILE A 79 -1.87 -19.21 -22.60
CA ILE A 79 -2.91 -20.22 -22.39
C ILE A 79 -3.60 -20.57 -23.71
N MET A 80 -4.00 -19.56 -24.50
CA MET A 80 -4.69 -19.79 -25.78
C MET A 80 -3.83 -20.55 -26.78
N MET A 81 -2.53 -20.26 -26.85
CA MET A 81 -1.59 -20.90 -27.78
C MET A 81 -1.01 -22.22 -27.25
N LYS A 82 -1.39 -22.65 -26.05
CA LYS A 82 -0.86 -23.88 -25.48
C LYS A 82 -1.26 -25.08 -26.33
N ASP A 83 -0.29 -25.91 -26.66
CA ASP A 83 -0.54 -27.14 -27.40
C ASP A 83 -1.45 -28.09 -26.60
N THR A 84 -2.57 -28.49 -27.20
CA THR A 84 -3.58 -29.36 -26.62
C THR A 84 -3.43 -30.82 -27.07
N SER A 85 -2.43 -31.13 -27.91
CA SER A 85 -2.20 -32.48 -28.44
C SER A 85 -2.00 -33.52 -27.32
N THR A 86 -1.29 -33.12 -26.26
CA THR A 86 -0.96 -33.96 -25.09
C THR A 86 -2.05 -33.97 -24.01
N MET A 87 -3.06 -33.10 -24.11
CA MET A 87 -4.14 -33.01 -23.13
C MET A 87 -5.11 -34.17 -23.26
N ASN A 88 -5.69 -34.63 -22.16
CA ASN A 88 -6.83 -35.55 -22.20
C ASN A 88 -8.14 -34.80 -22.51
N GLU A 89 -9.23 -35.51 -22.74
CA GLU A 89 -10.52 -34.93 -23.14
C GLU A 89 -11.08 -33.94 -22.10
N SER A 90 -11.00 -34.29 -20.81
CA SER A 90 -11.44 -33.38 -19.74
C SER A 90 -10.62 -32.09 -19.68
N GLN A 91 -9.30 -32.19 -19.88
CA GLN A 91 -8.42 -31.01 -19.93
C GLN A 91 -8.70 -30.15 -21.16
N ARG A 92 -8.99 -30.77 -22.31
CA ARG A 92 -9.38 -30.05 -23.53
C ARG A 92 -10.69 -29.29 -23.36
N ASP A 93 -11.72 -29.89 -22.76
CA ASP A 93 -12.99 -29.22 -22.47
C ASP A 93 -12.80 -28.01 -21.55
N ILE A 94 -11.96 -28.13 -20.51
CA ILE A 94 -11.63 -27.01 -19.62
C ILE A 94 -10.88 -25.90 -20.38
N HIS A 95 -9.90 -26.27 -21.21
CA HIS A 95 -9.12 -25.33 -22.02
C HIS A 95 -10.01 -24.58 -23.02
N GLU A 96 -10.91 -25.27 -23.69
CA GLU A 96 -11.88 -24.69 -24.63
C GLU A 96 -12.83 -23.72 -23.93
N LYS A 97 -13.41 -24.10 -22.79
CA LYS A 97 -14.26 -23.21 -21.99
C LYS A 97 -13.54 -21.95 -21.58
N TYR A 98 -12.28 -22.06 -21.17
CA TYR A 98 -11.47 -20.91 -20.80
C TYR A 98 -11.19 -20.02 -22.02
N CYS A 99 -10.77 -20.58 -23.15
CA CYS A 99 -10.51 -19.82 -24.37
C CYS A 99 -11.76 -19.08 -24.88
N ASN A 100 -12.92 -19.73 -24.87
CA ASN A 100 -14.19 -19.11 -25.26
C ASN A 100 -14.57 -17.94 -24.34
N LYS A 101 -14.35 -18.09 -23.02
CA LYS A 101 -14.57 -16.99 -22.06
C LYS A 101 -13.65 -15.80 -22.36
N MET A 102 -12.38 -16.05 -22.66
CA MET A 102 -11.42 -14.98 -22.95
C MET A 102 -11.73 -14.28 -24.28
N LYS A 103 -12.12 -15.04 -25.31
CA LYS A 103 -12.52 -14.50 -26.62
C LYS A 103 -13.71 -13.51 -26.50
N ASN A 104 -14.76 -13.92 -25.80
CA ASN A 104 -15.95 -13.08 -25.60
C ASN A 104 -15.67 -11.81 -24.79
N ASN A 105 -14.66 -11.83 -23.91
CA ASN A 105 -14.26 -10.67 -23.12
C ASN A 105 -13.41 -9.68 -23.93
N MET A 106 -12.67 -10.14 -24.95
CA MET A 106 -11.91 -9.26 -25.85
C MET A 106 -12.79 -8.55 -26.87
N ASP A 107 -13.86 -9.20 -27.36
CA ASP A 107 -14.76 -8.62 -28.36
C ASP A 107 -15.66 -7.47 -27.83
N CYS A 108 -15.64 -7.19 -26.52
CA CYS A 108 -16.45 -6.14 -25.87
C CYS A 108 -15.66 -4.93 -25.34
N SER A 109 -14.34 -4.84 -25.60
CA SER A 109 -13.51 -3.67 -25.25
C SER A 109 -13.13 -2.89 -26.50
#